data_AF-A0A9D5RKT6-F1
#
_entry.id   AF-A0A9D5RKT6-F1
#
_cell.length_a   1.000
_cell.length_b   1.000
_cell.length_c   1.000
_cell.angle_alpha   90.00
_cell.angle_beta   90.00
_cell.angle_gamma   90.00
#
_symmetry.space_group_name_H-M   'P 1'
#
loop_
_entity.id
_entity.type
_entity.pdbx_description
1 polymer ?
#
loop_
_entity_poly.entity_id
_entity_poly.type
_entity_poly.pdbx_seq_one_letter_code
_entity_poly.pdbx_strand_id
1 'polypeptide(L)'
;MKYCYINDEAEKFIYDSDFVRELRWDESVPLVRYIEDYNGEEVVKLSCTQHSQVVGWQEMITDYQRKKIMQKWADFLSAGVLPMKEVQLCTITPQKIFDALCTQTNIESLRIKHFSGKDFSAIRNLTNLKKLFIESATFIEDIAPLGELKNLEVLILGSAKKVTDYSCLGKLKNLKVFIICSYQFRNDRMTMKDDSFIEDMQSLQYLDLRNTRIIHRNFLTEKNAQRFEYACFPVE
;
A
#
# COMPACT_ATOMS: atom_id res chain seq x y z
N MET A 1 -28.44 6.78 -9.08
CA MET A 1 -27.75 6.78 -10.39
C MET A 1 -26.44 6.03 -10.21
N LYS A 2 -26.15 5.03 -11.05
CA LYS A 2 -24.91 4.24 -10.98
C LYS A 2 -23.84 4.94 -11.81
N TYR A 3 -23.00 5.75 -11.20
CA TYR A 3 -21.85 6.33 -11.90
C TYR A 3 -20.62 5.44 -11.69
N CYS A 4 -20.66 4.25 -12.29
CA CYS A 4 -19.44 3.58 -12.70
C CYS A 4 -19.15 4.08 -14.12
N TYR A 5 -18.21 5.01 -14.28
CA TYR A 5 -17.71 5.31 -15.61
C TYR A 5 -16.67 4.24 -15.96
N ILE A 6 -17.19 3.13 -16.46
CA ILE A 6 -16.38 2.08 -17.07
C ILE A 6 -16.46 2.40 -18.56
N ASN A 7 -15.37 2.89 -19.15
CA ASN A 7 -15.25 2.73 -20.60
C ASN A 7 -15.08 1.22 -20.87
N ASP A 8 -15.56 0.72 -22.01
CA ASP A 8 -15.52 -0.72 -22.33
C ASP A 8 -14.07 -1.29 -22.38
N GLU A 9 -13.06 -0.42 -22.42
CA GLU A 9 -11.63 -0.76 -22.33
C GLU A 9 -11.17 -1.00 -20.87
N ALA A 10 -11.79 -0.35 -19.88
CA ALA A 10 -11.37 -0.41 -18.49
C ALA A 10 -11.88 -1.65 -17.75
N GLU A 11 -13.01 -2.25 -18.17
CA GLU A 11 -13.42 -3.56 -17.65
C GLU A 11 -12.40 -4.62 -18.05
N LYS A 12 -11.85 -4.55 -19.27
CA LYS A 12 -10.71 -5.38 -19.70
C LYS A 12 -9.44 -5.06 -18.93
N PHE A 13 -9.17 -3.80 -18.59
CA PHE A 13 -8.00 -3.42 -17.79
C PHE A 13 -7.96 -4.09 -16.40
N ILE A 14 -9.09 -4.18 -15.70
CA ILE A 14 -9.18 -4.82 -14.37
C ILE A 14 -8.96 -6.34 -14.42
N TYR A 15 -9.20 -7.00 -15.55
CA TYR A 15 -9.12 -8.46 -15.65
C TYR A 15 -7.95 -8.96 -16.51
N ASP A 16 -7.40 -8.14 -17.41
CA ASP A 16 -6.52 -8.59 -18.50
C ASP A 16 -5.20 -7.80 -18.60
N SER A 17 -5.03 -6.70 -17.85
CA SER A 17 -3.76 -5.95 -17.88
C SER A 17 -2.69 -6.59 -16.98
N ASP A 18 -1.43 -6.57 -17.43
CA ASP A 18 -0.27 -6.94 -16.60
C ASP A 18 -0.21 -6.13 -15.30
N PHE A 19 -0.80 -4.93 -15.28
CA PHE A 19 -0.97 -4.09 -14.09
C PHE A 19 -1.73 -4.79 -12.96
N VAL A 20 -2.79 -5.55 -13.26
CA VAL A 20 -3.55 -6.30 -12.23
C VAL A 20 -2.81 -7.55 -11.78
N ARG A 21 -1.95 -8.13 -12.62
CA ARG A 21 -1.04 -9.21 -12.20
C ARG A 21 -0.03 -8.69 -11.16
N GLU A 22 0.49 -7.49 -11.33
CA GLU A 22 1.33 -6.83 -10.31
C GLU A 22 0.59 -6.57 -8.99
N LEU A 23 -0.75 -6.54 -9.00
CA LEU A 23 -1.58 -6.39 -7.78
C LEU A 23 -1.67 -7.67 -6.94
N ARG A 24 -1.41 -8.85 -7.52
CA ARG A 24 -1.42 -10.13 -6.80
C ARG A 24 -0.10 -10.34 -6.08
N TRP A 25 -0.11 -11.12 -5.00
CA TRP A 25 1.13 -11.60 -4.42
C TRP A 25 1.84 -12.48 -5.44
N ASP A 26 3.08 -12.12 -5.77
CA ASP A 26 3.90 -12.97 -6.61
C ASP A 26 4.40 -14.15 -5.77
N GLU A 27 3.83 -15.32 -6.05
CA GLU A 27 4.20 -16.56 -5.36
C GLU A 27 5.62 -17.01 -5.73
N SER A 28 6.15 -16.57 -6.88
CA SER A 28 7.51 -16.90 -7.34
C SER A 28 8.61 -16.15 -6.58
N VAL A 29 8.28 -15.02 -5.93
CA VAL A 29 9.24 -14.24 -5.14
C VAL A 29 9.69 -15.04 -3.90
N PRO A 30 11.00 -15.17 -3.66
CA PRO A 30 11.54 -15.97 -2.57
C PRO A 30 11.06 -15.47 -1.20
N LEU A 31 10.53 -16.40 -0.40
CA LEU A 31 10.08 -16.14 0.95
C LEU A 31 11.23 -16.27 1.94
N VAL A 32 11.68 -15.15 2.47
CA VAL A 32 12.73 -15.08 3.49
C VAL A 32 12.10 -14.95 4.86
N ARG A 33 12.32 -15.98 5.70
CA ARG A 33 11.79 -16.03 7.07
C ARG A 33 12.82 -15.53 8.07
N TYR A 34 14.07 -15.94 7.90
CA TYR A 34 15.17 -15.60 8.77
C TYR A 34 16.21 -14.77 8.00
N ILE A 35 16.94 -13.90 8.71
CA ILE A 35 17.94 -13.01 8.07
C ILE A 35 19.06 -13.84 7.43
N GLU A 36 19.32 -15.02 7.97
CA GLU A 36 20.31 -15.98 7.51
C GLU A 36 19.97 -16.56 6.13
N ASP A 37 18.71 -16.46 5.70
CA ASP A 37 18.24 -16.95 4.39
C ASP A 37 18.27 -15.86 3.31
N TYR A 38 18.60 -14.60 3.65
CA TYR A 38 18.69 -13.51 2.67
C TYR A 38 20.07 -13.50 2.01
N ASN A 39 20.11 -13.63 0.67
CA ASN A 39 21.35 -13.76 -0.11
C ASN A 39 21.63 -12.53 -1.00
N GLY A 40 20.98 -11.39 -0.72
CA GLY A 40 21.18 -10.16 -1.49
C GLY A 40 20.22 -9.98 -2.66
N GLU A 41 19.06 -10.62 -2.61
CA GLU A 41 18.03 -10.52 -3.65
C GLU A 41 17.48 -9.08 -3.76
N GLU A 42 17.35 -8.57 -4.98
CA GLU A 42 16.73 -7.25 -5.21
C GLU A 42 15.20 -7.29 -5.03
N VAL A 43 14.58 -8.46 -5.23
CA VAL A 43 13.13 -8.69 -5.09
C VAL A 43 12.91 -9.75 -4.03
N VAL A 44 12.28 -9.38 -2.91
CA VAL A 44 12.19 -10.24 -1.73
C VAL A 44 10.84 -10.17 -1.03
N LYS A 45 10.38 -11.33 -0.54
CA LYS A 45 9.19 -11.45 0.29
C LYS A 45 9.58 -11.80 1.72
N LEU A 46 9.34 -10.89 2.65
CA LEU A 46 9.78 -10.99 4.04
C LEU A 46 8.63 -11.41 4.97
N SER A 47 8.91 -12.40 5.81
CA SER A 47 8.01 -12.86 6.88
C SER A 47 8.61 -12.57 8.26
N CYS A 48 8.76 -11.29 8.59
CA CYS A 48 9.50 -10.85 9.78
C CYS A 48 8.82 -11.20 11.11
N THR A 49 7.48 -11.36 11.13
CA THR A 49 6.74 -11.68 12.37
C THR A 49 6.46 -13.16 12.56
N GLN A 50 6.64 -13.97 11.51
CA GLN A 50 6.48 -15.43 11.52
C GLN A 50 5.25 -15.89 12.32
N HIS A 51 4.11 -15.24 12.10
CA HIS A 51 2.87 -15.59 12.78
C HIS A 51 2.54 -17.05 12.43
N SER A 52 2.62 -17.95 13.40
CA SER A 52 2.46 -19.38 13.14
C SER A 52 1.05 -19.64 12.62
N GLN A 53 0.92 -20.14 11.40
CA GLN A 53 -0.20 -21.01 11.10
C GLN A 53 0.26 -22.42 11.46
N VAL A 54 -0.28 -22.93 12.55
CA VAL A 54 -0.06 -24.32 12.96
C VAL A 54 -0.62 -25.20 11.85
N VAL A 55 0.25 -25.98 11.22
CA VAL A 55 -0.14 -27.18 10.46
C VAL A 55 0.80 -28.30 10.90
N GLY A 56 0.31 -29.14 11.82
CA GLY A 56 1.02 -30.33 12.31
C GLY A 56 1.97 -30.09 13.51
N TRP A 57 2.79 -31.12 13.79
CA TRP A 57 3.69 -31.24 14.95
C TRP A 57 4.98 -30.41 14.88
N GLN A 58 5.01 -29.31 14.12
CA GLN A 58 6.17 -28.42 14.11
C GLN A 58 6.21 -27.57 15.39
N GLU A 59 7.40 -27.38 15.96
CA GLU A 59 7.61 -26.60 17.18
C GLU A 59 7.04 -25.19 17.05
N MET A 60 6.12 -24.84 17.96
CA MET A 60 5.50 -23.53 18.02
C MET A 60 6.53 -22.50 18.47
N ILE A 61 6.80 -21.50 17.62
CA ILE A 61 7.65 -20.35 17.99
C ILE A 61 6.95 -19.55 19.10
N THR A 62 7.62 -19.42 20.24
CA THR A 62 7.15 -18.65 21.40
C THR A 62 7.13 -17.14 21.12
N ASP A 63 6.34 -16.38 21.88
CA ASP A 63 6.33 -14.91 21.80
C ASP A 63 7.70 -14.28 22.04
N TYR A 64 8.50 -14.86 22.94
CA TYR A 64 9.85 -14.41 23.20
C TYR A 64 10.75 -14.58 21.97
N GLN A 65 10.71 -15.76 21.34
CA GLN A 65 11.46 -16.03 20.10
C GLN A 65 11.00 -15.10 18.97
N ARG A 66 9.68 -14.89 18.79
CA ARG A 66 9.14 -13.94 17.81
C ARG A 66 9.69 -12.53 18.02
N LYS A 67 9.69 -12.03 19.26
CA LYS A 67 10.27 -10.71 19.59
C LYS A 67 11.76 -10.63 19.25
N LYS A 68 12.52 -11.69 19.54
CA LYS A 68 13.95 -11.74 19.20
C LYS A 68 14.19 -11.76 17.68
N ILE A 69 13.36 -12.48 16.92
CA ILE A 69 13.42 -12.51 15.45
C ILE A 69 13.08 -11.13 14.87
N MET A 70 12.01 -10.49 15.35
CA MET A 70 11.67 -9.13 14.93
C MET A 70 12.77 -8.11 15.27
N GLN A 71 13.42 -8.25 16.42
CA GLN A 71 14.55 -7.41 16.79
C GLN A 71 15.71 -7.58 15.81
N LYS A 72 16.12 -8.82 15.52
CA LYS A 72 17.16 -9.12 14.53
C LYS A 72 16.83 -8.52 13.16
N TRP A 73 15.59 -8.65 12.70
CA TRP A 73 15.14 -8.06 11.44
C TRP A 73 15.23 -6.54 11.45
N ALA A 74 14.78 -5.89 12.52
CA ALA A 74 14.87 -4.44 12.63
C ALA A 74 16.33 -3.95 12.60
N ASP A 75 17.22 -4.64 13.31
CA ASP A 75 18.65 -4.29 13.34
C ASP A 75 19.28 -4.52 11.96
N PHE A 76 18.99 -5.65 11.30
CA PHE A 76 19.48 -5.98 9.96
C PHE A 76 19.03 -4.97 8.91
N LEU A 77 17.73 -4.64 8.88
CA LEU A 77 17.15 -3.66 7.97
C LEU A 77 17.63 -2.23 8.26
N SER A 78 18.20 -1.93 9.43
CA SER A 78 18.70 -0.59 9.76
C SER A 78 20.23 -0.47 9.71
N ALA A 79 20.94 -1.59 9.52
CA ALA A 79 22.41 -1.63 9.62
C ALA A 79 23.11 -0.97 8.42
N GLY A 80 22.44 -0.87 7.28
CA GLY A 80 22.98 -0.30 6.05
C GLY A 80 22.01 -0.52 4.89
N VAL A 81 22.29 0.11 3.75
CA VAL A 81 21.48 -0.05 2.54
C VAL A 81 21.74 -1.43 1.92
N LEU A 82 20.70 -2.23 1.82
CA LEU A 82 20.68 -3.57 1.22
C LEU A 82 20.32 -3.48 -0.26
N PRO A 83 20.63 -4.49 -1.10
CA PRO A 83 20.25 -4.50 -2.53
C PRO A 83 18.74 -4.47 -2.84
N MET A 84 17.87 -4.54 -1.84
CA MET A 84 16.41 -4.64 -1.99
C MET A 84 15.82 -3.43 -2.75
N LYS A 85 15.23 -3.69 -3.91
CA LYS A 85 14.44 -2.71 -4.67
C LYS A 85 12.95 -2.95 -4.54
N GLU A 86 12.53 -4.21 -4.43
CA GLU A 86 11.14 -4.59 -4.29
C GLU A 86 10.95 -5.47 -3.06
N VAL A 87 10.15 -4.99 -2.11
CA VAL A 87 9.94 -5.66 -0.83
C VAL A 87 8.47 -5.95 -0.62
N GLN A 88 8.16 -7.21 -0.34
CA GLN A 88 6.82 -7.64 0.04
C GLN A 88 6.80 -8.13 1.50
N LEU A 89 6.17 -7.37 2.39
CA LEU A 89 5.94 -7.76 3.78
C LEU A 89 4.66 -8.58 3.89
N CYS A 90 4.78 -9.91 3.82
CA CYS A 90 3.65 -10.85 3.67
C CYS A 90 2.95 -11.22 4.98
N THR A 91 3.33 -10.59 6.09
CA THR A 91 2.77 -10.80 7.43
C THR A 91 2.32 -9.47 8.03
N ILE A 92 1.83 -9.51 9.26
CA ILE A 92 1.69 -8.29 10.08
C ILE A 92 3.04 -7.60 10.14
N THR A 93 3.02 -6.28 9.95
CA THR A 93 4.17 -5.38 9.96
C THR A 93 4.00 -4.41 11.12
N PRO A 94 4.69 -4.65 12.24
CA PRO A 94 4.72 -3.73 13.36
C PRO A 94 5.49 -2.46 13.01
N GLN A 95 5.19 -1.37 13.74
CA GLN A 95 5.85 -0.07 13.62
C GLN A 95 7.37 -0.19 13.48
N LYS A 96 8.00 -0.96 14.38
CA LYS A 96 9.45 -1.15 14.40
C LYS A 96 10.04 -1.73 13.11
N ILE A 97 9.37 -2.70 12.49
CA ILE A 97 9.83 -3.30 11.23
C ILE A 97 9.65 -2.32 10.08
N PHE A 98 8.53 -1.59 10.08
CA PHE A 98 8.26 -0.55 9.09
C PHE A 98 9.30 0.59 9.16
N ASP A 99 9.59 1.11 10.35
CA ASP A 99 10.58 2.17 10.54
C ASP A 99 11.98 1.72 10.09
N ALA A 100 12.36 0.49 10.45
CA ALA A 100 13.63 -0.10 10.04
C ALA A 100 13.71 -0.25 8.51
N LEU A 101 12.66 -0.76 7.87
CA LEU A 101 12.60 -0.88 6.41
C LEU A 101 12.67 0.49 5.72
N CYS A 102 12.08 1.52 6.32
CA CYS A 102 12.12 2.88 5.77
C CYS A 102 13.52 3.53 5.81
N THR A 103 14.54 2.88 6.38
CA THR A 103 15.94 3.30 6.24
C THR A 103 16.55 2.88 4.89
N GLN A 104 15.88 1.99 4.15
CA GLN A 104 16.32 1.45 2.86
C GLN A 104 15.90 2.36 1.70
N THR A 105 16.65 3.43 1.48
CA THR A 105 16.29 4.51 0.54
C THR A 105 16.27 4.10 -0.93
N ASN A 106 16.75 2.90 -1.27
CA ASN A 106 16.79 2.35 -2.62
C ASN A 106 15.54 1.54 -3.01
N ILE A 107 14.58 1.35 -2.09
CA ILE A 107 13.32 0.66 -2.40
C ILE A 107 12.52 1.45 -3.43
N GLU A 108 12.12 0.77 -4.50
CA GLU A 108 11.28 1.29 -5.58
C GLU A 108 9.83 0.77 -5.50
N SER A 109 9.62 -0.42 -4.93
CA SER A 109 8.30 -1.04 -4.76
C SER A 109 8.14 -1.63 -3.37
N LEU A 110 7.07 -1.23 -2.66
CA LEU A 110 6.77 -1.71 -1.32
C LEU A 110 5.33 -2.24 -1.25
N ARG A 111 5.19 -3.51 -0.87
CA ARG A 111 3.91 -4.15 -0.58
C ARG A 111 3.84 -4.54 0.88
N ILE A 112 2.76 -4.16 1.56
CA ILE A 112 2.50 -4.46 2.97
C ILE A 112 1.15 -5.15 3.10
N LYS A 113 1.14 -6.39 3.60
CA LYS A 113 -0.11 -7.11 3.87
C LYS A 113 -0.93 -6.46 4.99
N HIS A 114 -0.28 -6.16 6.11
CA HIS A 114 -0.97 -5.58 7.24
C HIS A 114 -0.02 -4.70 8.02
N PHE A 115 -0.20 -3.39 7.98
CA PHE A 115 0.49 -2.47 8.85
C PHE A 115 -0.28 -2.29 10.15
N SER A 116 0.34 -2.66 11.28
CA SER A 116 -0.29 -2.57 12.61
C SER A 116 0.21 -1.37 13.43
N GLY A 117 1.04 -0.51 12.85
CA GLY A 117 1.50 0.74 13.45
C GLY A 117 0.52 1.89 13.25
N LYS A 118 0.83 3.03 13.87
CA LYS A 118 0.05 4.28 13.75
C LYS A 118 0.83 5.37 13.04
N ASP A 119 2.14 5.44 13.28
CA ASP A 119 3.01 6.46 12.72
C ASP A 119 3.47 6.00 11.34
N PHE A 120 3.08 6.73 10.31
CA PHE A 120 3.47 6.44 8.94
C PHE A 120 4.55 7.40 8.41
N SER A 121 5.14 8.23 9.29
CA SER A 121 6.07 9.30 8.91
C SER A 121 7.38 8.83 8.29
N ALA A 122 7.86 7.65 8.67
CA ALA A 122 9.10 7.10 8.14
C ALA A 122 9.05 6.86 6.61
N ILE A 123 7.86 6.69 6.02
CA ILE A 123 7.70 6.43 4.58
C ILE A 123 8.38 7.49 3.71
N ARG A 124 8.45 8.75 4.16
CA ARG A 124 9.04 9.87 3.42
C ARG A 124 10.51 9.64 3.03
N ASN A 125 11.20 8.76 3.76
CA ASN A 125 12.59 8.41 3.49
C ASN A 125 12.76 7.54 2.24
N LEU A 126 11.69 6.86 1.79
CA LEU A 126 11.71 6.02 0.59
C LEU A 126 11.57 6.89 -0.67
N THR A 127 12.52 7.79 -0.89
CA THR A 127 12.44 8.83 -1.95
C THR A 127 12.44 8.25 -3.37
N ASN A 128 12.90 7.00 -3.54
CA ASN A 128 12.87 6.28 -4.82
C ASN A 128 11.60 5.44 -5.04
N LEU A 129 10.66 5.45 -4.07
CA LEU A 129 9.45 4.64 -4.13
C LEU A 129 8.55 5.09 -5.29
N LYS A 130 8.29 4.16 -6.20
CA LYS A 130 7.39 4.31 -7.35
C LYS A 130 6.05 3.61 -7.12
N LYS A 131 6.04 2.51 -6.37
CA LYS A 131 4.84 1.71 -6.13
C LYS A 131 4.67 1.42 -4.64
N LEU A 132 3.50 1.75 -4.10
CA LEU A 132 3.11 1.45 -2.72
C LEU A 132 1.77 0.74 -2.68
N PHE A 133 1.77 -0.47 -2.12
CA PHE A 133 0.58 -1.28 -1.91
C PHE A 133 0.44 -1.61 -0.44
N ILE A 134 -0.67 -1.23 0.19
CA ILE A 134 -0.98 -1.60 1.56
C ILE A 134 -2.36 -2.23 1.58
N GLU A 135 -2.48 -3.51 1.96
CA GLU A 135 -3.79 -4.17 1.98
C GLU A 135 -4.59 -3.81 3.23
N SER A 136 -3.93 -3.64 4.37
CA SER A 136 -4.60 -3.29 5.62
C SER A 136 -3.80 -2.29 6.43
N ALA A 137 -4.34 -1.09 6.59
CA ALA A 137 -3.77 0.03 7.34
C ALA A 137 -4.74 0.60 8.39
N THR A 138 -5.41 -0.29 9.15
CA THR A 138 -6.55 0.05 10.02
C THR A 138 -6.28 1.08 11.12
N PHE A 139 -5.01 1.30 11.46
CA PHE A 139 -4.58 2.20 12.53
C PHE A 139 -3.89 3.48 12.05
N ILE A 140 -3.62 3.62 10.74
CA ILE A 140 -3.06 4.86 10.18
C ILE A 140 -4.11 5.97 10.26
N GLU A 141 -3.71 7.12 10.79
CA GLU A 141 -4.56 8.32 10.91
C GLU A 141 -4.06 9.46 10.01
N ASP A 142 -2.74 9.56 9.84
CA ASP A 142 -2.08 10.59 9.05
C ASP A 142 -1.26 9.95 7.91
N ILE A 143 -1.53 10.42 6.69
CA ILE A 143 -0.81 10.05 5.47
C ILE A 143 -0.09 11.23 4.82
N ALA A 144 -0.05 12.40 5.46
CA ALA A 144 0.66 13.58 4.95
C ALA A 144 2.10 13.32 4.45
N PRO A 145 2.90 12.42 5.08
CA PRO A 145 4.22 12.02 4.60
C PRO A 145 4.24 11.45 3.18
N LEU A 146 3.14 10.87 2.69
CA LEU A 146 3.05 10.38 1.30
C LEU A 146 3.26 11.51 0.29
N GLY A 147 2.85 12.74 0.60
CA GLY A 147 3.01 13.89 -0.29
C GLY A 147 4.46 14.29 -0.56
N GLU A 148 5.44 13.70 0.14
CA GLU A 148 6.88 13.90 -0.08
C GLU A 148 7.45 12.92 -1.14
N LEU A 149 6.71 11.87 -1.50
CA LEU A 149 7.16 10.80 -2.41
C LEU A 149 6.94 11.18 -3.88
N LYS A 150 7.72 12.14 -4.37
CA LYS A 150 7.55 12.73 -5.73
C LYS A 150 7.65 11.73 -6.88
N ASN A 151 8.28 10.58 -6.66
CA ASN A 151 8.43 9.51 -7.66
C ASN A 151 7.27 8.49 -7.64
N LEU A 152 6.31 8.64 -6.73
CA LEU A 152 5.22 7.67 -6.60
C LEU A 152 4.29 7.73 -7.83
N GLU A 153 4.15 6.58 -8.48
CA GLU A 153 3.32 6.37 -9.68
C GLU A 153 2.05 5.57 -9.34
N VAL A 154 2.15 4.65 -8.37
CA VAL A 154 1.06 3.75 -7.97
C VAL A 154 0.87 3.79 -6.46
N LEU A 155 -0.36 4.08 -6.04
CA LEU A 155 -0.77 4.03 -4.64
C LEU A 155 -2.05 3.19 -4.49
N ILE A 156 -1.96 2.11 -3.74
CA ILE A 156 -3.12 1.34 -3.28
C ILE A 156 -3.17 1.33 -1.76
N LEU A 157 -4.25 1.86 -1.21
CA LEU A 157 -4.47 1.96 0.22
C LEU A 157 -5.72 1.18 0.63
N GLY A 158 -5.50 0.07 1.32
CA GLY A 158 -6.51 -0.86 1.79
C GLY A 158 -6.85 -0.68 3.27
N SER A 159 -8.15 -0.66 3.58
CA SER A 159 -8.70 -0.65 4.94
C SER A 159 -8.11 0.43 5.88
N ALA A 160 -7.70 1.59 5.35
CA ALA A 160 -7.17 2.72 6.11
C ALA A 160 -8.26 3.63 6.72
N LYS A 161 -9.20 3.02 7.45
CA LYS A 161 -10.50 3.63 7.81
C LYS A 161 -10.44 4.92 8.62
N LYS A 162 -9.33 5.19 9.30
CA LYS A 162 -9.16 6.41 10.09
C LYS A 162 -8.55 7.57 9.29
N VAL A 163 -8.02 7.29 8.11
CA VAL A 163 -7.52 8.31 7.19
C VAL A 163 -8.73 8.99 6.54
N THR A 164 -8.89 10.28 6.83
CA THR A 164 -9.97 11.11 6.27
C THR A 164 -9.48 12.27 5.43
N ASP A 165 -8.23 12.67 5.61
CA ASP A 165 -7.59 13.76 4.90
C ASP A 165 -6.60 13.20 3.88
N TYR A 166 -6.92 13.38 2.60
CA TYR A 166 -6.12 12.92 1.47
C TYR A 166 -5.47 14.08 0.72
N SER A 167 -5.58 15.31 1.24
CA SER A 167 -5.13 16.54 0.56
C SER A 167 -3.64 16.49 0.17
N CYS A 168 -2.82 15.80 0.96
CA CYS A 168 -1.40 15.61 0.68
C CYS A 168 -1.13 14.93 -0.68
N LEU A 169 -2.05 14.11 -1.19
CA LEU A 169 -1.89 13.39 -2.46
C LEU A 169 -1.92 14.33 -3.67
N GLY A 170 -2.49 15.53 -3.56
CA GLY A 170 -2.44 16.56 -4.62
C GLY A 170 -1.00 17.01 -4.96
N LYS A 171 -0.03 16.74 -4.09
CA LYS A 171 1.40 16.98 -4.33
C LYS A 171 2.03 15.95 -5.27
N LEU A 172 1.41 14.79 -5.47
CA LEU A 172 1.95 13.67 -6.23
C LEU A 172 1.67 13.81 -7.74
N LYS A 173 2.46 14.67 -8.39
CA LYS A 173 2.27 14.98 -9.82
C LYS A 173 2.55 13.82 -10.78
N ASN A 174 3.26 12.79 -10.32
CA ASN A 174 3.57 11.59 -11.11
C ASN A 174 2.61 10.41 -10.83
N LEU A 175 1.65 10.56 -9.92
CA LEU A 175 0.75 9.47 -9.58
C LEU A 175 -0.21 9.19 -10.75
N LYS A 176 -0.15 7.97 -11.28
CA LYS A 176 -0.98 7.49 -12.38
C LYS A 176 -2.15 6.65 -11.89
N VAL A 177 -1.97 5.95 -10.77
CA VAL A 177 -2.97 5.06 -10.21
C VAL A 177 -3.20 5.34 -8.73
N PHE A 178 -4.46 5.58 -8.37
CA PHE A 178 -4.90 5.69 -7.00
C PHE A 178 -6.11 4.81 -6.74
N ILE A 179 -5.95 3.84 -5.84
CA ILE A 179 -7.01 2.90 -5.47
C ILE A 179 -7.17 2.90 -3.94
N ILE A 180 -8.41 3.10 -3.50
CA ILE A 180 -8.82 2.80 -2.14
C ILE A 180 -9.68 1.53 -2.18
N CYS A 181 -9.36 0.56 -1.34
CA CYS A 181 -10.10 -0.69 -1.25
C CYS A 181 -10.38 -1.08 0.20
N SER A 182 -11.38 -1.94 0.39
CA SER A 182 -11.63 -2.57 1.68
C SER A 182 -11.66 -4.08 1.49
N TYR A 183 -10.83 -4.79 2.24
CA TYR A 183 -10.81 -6.25 2.26
C TYR A 183 -11.62 -6.83 3.43
N GLN A 184 -12.37 -5.99 4.15
CA GLN A 184 -13.20 -6.43 5.29
C GLN A 184 -14.66 -6.62 4.88
N PHE A 185 -15.21 -7.80 5.18
CA PHE A 185 -16.55 -8.26 4.81
C PHE A 185 -17.72 -7.56 5.55
N ARG A 186 -17.47 -6.49 6.32
CA ARG A 186 -18.51 -5.77 7.08
C ARG A 186 -18.34 -4.27 6.89
N ASN A 187 -19.35 -3.59 6.36
CA ASN A 187 -19.68 -2.14 6.44
C ASN A 187 -18.54 -1.11 6.73
N ASP A 188 -17.30 -1.38 6.33
CA ASP A 188 -16.13 -0.56 6.57
C ASP A 188 -15.93 0.36 5.35
N ARG A 189 -16.89 1.25 5.14
CA ARG A 189 -16.75 2.33 4.15
C ARG A 189 -15.67 3.29 4.63
N MET A 190 -14.66 3.51 3.79
CA MET A 190 -13.65 4.54 4.00
C MET A 190 -14.31 5.92 3.92
N THR A 191 -13.90 6.90 4.71
CA THR A 191 -14.43 8.27 4.61
C THR A 191 -13.35 9.22 4.13
N MET A 192 -13.67 10.09 3.18
CA MET A 192 -12.83 11.17 2.67
C MET A 192 -13.55 12.50 2.90
N LYS A 193 -12.86 13.50 3.45
CA LYS A 193 -13.45 14.83 3.70
C LYS A 193 -13.92 15.48 2.40
N ASP A 194 -13.04 15.53 1.41
CA ASP A 194 -13.33 16.06 0.08
C ASP A 194 -12.38 15.48 -0.96
N ASP A 195 -12.72 15.68 -2.23
CA ASP A 195 -11.99 15.19 -3.39
C ASP A 195 -11.23 16.28 -4.15
N SER A 196 -11.08 17.49 -3.58
CA SER A 196 -10.53 18.66 -4.29
C SER A 196 -9.07 18.43 -4.70
N PHE A 197 -8.31 17.70 -3.89
CA PHE A 197 -6.91 17.36 -4.17
C PHE A 197 -6.70 16.60 -5.48
N ILE A 198 -7.75 15.96 -6.00
CA ILE A 198 -7.71 15.23 -7.26
C ILE A 198 -7.52 16.20 -8.44
N GLU A 199 -8.01 17.44 -8.36
CA GLU A 199 -7.82 18.47 -9.38
C GLU A 199 -6.33 18.65 -9.72
N ASP A 200 -5.50 18.63 -8.69
CA ASP A 200 -4.05 18.81 -8.75
C ASP A 200 -3.27 17.63 -9.35
N MET A 201 -3.88 16.44 -9.44
CA MET A 201 -3.24 15.20 -9.85
C MET A 201 -3.37 14.97 -11.37
N GLN A 202 -2.63 15.75 -12.15
CA GLN A 202 -2.77 15.81 -13.62
C GLN A 202 -2.38 14.51 -14.36
N SER A 203 -1.48 13.70 -13.79
CA SER A 203 -1.06 12.42 -14.39
C SER A 203 -1.98 11.26 -14.00
N LEU A 204 -2.98 11.48 -13.15
CA LEU A 204 -3.83 10.42 -12.63
C LEU A 204 -4.76 9.90 -13.73
N GLN A 205 -4.55 8.65 -14.13
CA GLN A 205 -5.30 7.98 -15.21
C GLN A 205 -6.31 6.97 -14.65
N TYR A 206 -5.98 6.33 -13.52
CA TYR A 206 -6.79 5.27 -12.91
C TYR A 206 -7.18 5.64 -11.50
N LEU A 207 -8.48 5.77 -11.26
CA LEU A 207 -9.04 6.14 -9.97
C LEU A 207 -10.10 5.11 -9.54
N ASP A 208 -9.88 4.46 -8.40
CA ASP A 208 -10.89 3.60 -7.79
C ASP A 208 -11.15 4.02 -6.36
N LEU A 209 -12.34 4.57 -6.13
CA LEU A 209 -12.83 4.98 -4.84
C LEU A 209 -14.07 4.16 -4.44
N ARG A 210 -14.21 2.92 -4.94
CA ARG A 210 -15.28 2.02 -4.51
C ARG A 210 -15.25 1.84 -3.00
N ASN A 211 -16.44 1.75 -2.41
CA ASN A 211 -16.61 1.58 -0.97
C ASN A 211 -15.97 2.72 -0.13
N THR A 212 -15.91 3.93 -0.70
CA THR A 212 -15.59 5.16 0.04
C THR A 212 -16.86 5.99 0.27
N ARG A 213 -16.79 7.01 1.12
CA ARG A 213 -17.78 8.05 1.30
C ARG A 213 -17.05 9.38 1.25
N ILE A 214 -17.34 10.18 0.23
CA ILE A 214 -16.80 11.53 0.09
C ILE A 214 -17.81 12.50 0.71
N ILE A 215 -17.41 13.26 1.73
CA ILE A 215 -18.32 14.18 2.44
C ILE A 215 -18.64 15.38 1.53
N HIS A 216 -17.62 15.96 0.90
CA HIS A 216 -17.77 17.08 -0.03
C HIS A 216 -17.21 16.71 -1.41
N ARG A 217 -18.11 16.47 -2.38
CA ARG A 217 -17.72 16.28 -3.78
C ARG A 217 -17.58 17.63 -4.47
N ASN A 218 -16.35 18.14 -4.52
CA ASN A 218 -15.99 19.40 -5.13
C ASN A 218 -15.47 19.21 -6.55
N PHE A 219 -14.72 18.13 -6.80
CA PHE A 219 -14.07 17.87 -8.09
C PHE A 219 -14.74 16.75 -8.90
N LEU A 220 -15.11 15.62 -8.30
CA LEU A 220 -15.58 14.44 -9.03
C LEU A 220 -17.04 14.61 -9.50
N THR A 221 -17.18 15.22 -10.67
CA THR A 221 -18.41 15.31 -11.45
C THR A 221 -18.36 14.37 -12.65
N GLU A 222 -19.50 14.08 -13.29
CA GLU A 222 -19.54 13.30 -14.54
C GLU A 222 -18.61 13.87 -15.61
N LYS A 223 -18.57 15.20 -15.74
CA LYS A 223 -17.70 15.90 -16.69
C LYS A 223 -16.23 15.66 -16.37
N ASN A 224 -15.84 15.82 -15.11
CA ASN A 224 -14.44 15.69 -14.70
C ASN A 224 -13.98 14.22 -14.70
N ALA A 225 -14.90 13.26 -14.56
CA ALA A 225 -14.61 11.84 -14.65
C ALA A 225 -14.05 11.42 -16.02
N GLN A 226 -14.40 12.14 -17.08
CA GLN A 226 -13.94 11.86 -18.46
C GLN A 226 -12.44 12.05 -18.65
N ARG A 227 -11.74 12.67 -17.71
CA ARG A 227 -10.27 12.82 -17.78
C ARG A 227 -9.52 11.53 -17.46
N PHE A 228 -10.18 10.56 -16.84
CA PHE A 228 -9.58 9.30 -16.42
C PHE A 228 -9.77 8.24 -17.50
N GLU A 229 -8.76 7.39 -17.68
CA GLU A 229 -8.89 6.15 -18.46
C GLU A 229 -9.82 5.16 -17.72
N TYR A 230 -9.79 5.18 -16.39
CA TYR A 230 -10.72 4.44 -15.54
C TYR A 230 -11.09 5.24 -14.30
N ALA A 231 -12.39 5.33 -14.02
CA ALA A 231 -12.86 5.91 -12.78
C ALA A 231 -14.05 5.14 -12.18
N CYS A 232 -13.89 4.67 -10.94
CA CYS A 232 -14.99 4.09 -10.18
C CYS A 232 -15.26 4.89 -8.91
N PHE A 233 -16.51 5.37 -8.78
CA PHE A 233 -16.93 6.24 -7.70
C PHE A 233 -17.83 5.51 -6.68
N PRO A 234 -17.90 6.01 -5.44
CA PRO A 234 -18.83 5.46 -4.46
C PRO A 234 -20.29 5.69 -4.90
N VAL A 235 -21.08 4.61 -4.84
CA VAL A 235 -22.54 4.66 -4.97
C VAL A 235 -23.10 5.21 -3.66
N GLU A 236 -23.92 6.26 -3.74
CA GLU A 236 -24.60 6.87 -2.58
C GLU A 236 -25.48 5.87 -1.82
#